data_AF-A0A235EWH3-F1
#
_entry.id   AF-A0A235EWH3-F1
#
_cell.length_a   1.000
_cell.length_b   1.000
_cell.length_c   1.000
_cell.angle_alpha   90.00
_cell.angle_beta   90.00
_cell.angle_gamma   90.00
#
_symmetry.space_group_name_H-M   'P 1'
#
loop_
_entity.id
_entity.type
_entity.pdbx_description
1 polymer ?
#
loop_
_entity_poly.entity_id
_entity_poly.type
_entity_poly.pdbx_seq_one_letter_code
_entity_poly.pdbx_strand_id
1 'polypeptide(L)'
;MDTRGIDQMLSELRSVSQTAQGKPAGAAEQAAGGVNFADVLNDALKDVSAAQSEARQMAQDFSAGDPNVNLQDVMVNLQKASLSFQQMVQVRNRLVTAYQDIMNMPV
;
A
#
# COMPACT_ATOMS: atom_id res chain seq x y z
N MET A 1 0.67 -22.44 51.75
CA MET A 1 1.11 -21.07 51.48
C MET A 1 2.00 -21.09 50.24
N ASP A 2 1.54 -20.42 49.18
CA ASP A 2 2.33 -19.60 48.26
C ASP A 2 3.14 -20.20 47.09
N THR A 3 2.97 -21.46 46.67
CA THR A 3 3.61 -21.93 45.41
C THR A 3 2.75 -21.75 44.15
N ARG A 4 1.42 -21.88 44.26
CA ARG A 4 0.51 -21.73 43.10
C ARG A 4 0.49 -20.32 42.49
N GLY A 5 0.65 -19.28 43.31
CA GLY A 5 0.70 -17.90 42.82
C GLY A 5 2.00 -17.62 42.05
N ILE A 6 3.10 -18.29 42.43
CA ILE A 6 4.40 -18.15 41.77
C ILE A 6 4.35 -18.80 40.38
N ASP A 7 3.70 -19.96 40.24
CA ASP A 7 3.50 -20.60 38.92
C ASP A 7 2.66 -19.73 37.96
N GLN A 8 1.62 -19.05 38.47
CA GLN A 8 0.81 -18.12 37.66
C GLN A 8 1.62 -16.90 37.22
N MET A 9 2.39 -16.31 38.13
CA MET A 9 3.26 -15.17 37.82
C MET A 9 4.38 -15.55 36.85
N LEU A 10 4.96 -16.75 36.95
CA LEU A 10 5.96 -17.25 36.01
C LEU A 10 5.37 -17.55 34.62
N SER A 11 4.10 -17.94 34.55
CA SER A 11 3.39 -18.12 33.28
C SER A 11 3.11 -16.78 32.60
N GLU A 12 2.71 -15.75 33.35
CA GLU A 12 2.54 -14.39 32.82
C GLU A 12 3.88 -13.76 32.40
N LEU A 13 4.95 -13.94 33.19
CA LEU A 13 6.27 -13.44 32.81
C LEU A 13 6.79 -14.10 31.52
N ARG A 14 6.45 -15.38 31.26
CA ARG A 14 6.79 -16.07 30.00
C ARG A 14 5.96 -15.61 28.81
N SER A 15 4.69 -15.24 28.99
CA SER A 15 3.86 -14.73 27.89
C SER A 15 4.26 -13.30 27.51
N VAL A 16 4.59 -12.46 28.50
CA VAL A 16 5.10 -11.10 28.29
C VAL A 16 6.47 -11.13 27.62
N SER A 17 7.37 -12.04 28.00
CA SER A 17 8.69 -12.18 27.35
C SER A 17 8.61 -12.74 25.92
N GLN A 18 7.62 -13.59 25.60
CA GLN A 18 7.36 -14.01 24.22
C GLN A 18 6.81 -12.88 23.34
N THR A 19 6.03 -11.97 23.93
CA THR A 19 5.54 -10.76 23.25
C THR A 19 6.66 -9.74 23.06
N ALA A 20 7.57 -9.63 24.03
CA ALA A 20 8.73 -8.73 23.99
C ALA A 20 9.86 -9.21 23.05
N GLN A 21 9.94 -10.51 22.74
CA GLN A 21 10.92 -11.07 21.78
C GLN A 21 10.49 -10.95 20.31
N GLY A 22 9.41 -10.22 19.99
CA GLY A 22 9.11 -9.81 18.61
C GLY A 22 8.80 -10.96 17.64
N LYS A 23 8.34 -12.11 18.14
CA LYS A 23 7.79 -13.17 17.30
C LYS A 23 6.34 -12.81 16.93
N PRO A 24 6.01 -12.50 15.66
CA PRO A 24 4.61 -12.38 15.27
C PRO A 24 3.93 -13.74 15.48
N ALA A 25 2.88 -13.72 16.27
CA ALA A 25 1.97 -14.84 16.42
C ALA A 25 1.33 -15.15 15.05
N GLY A 26 1.41 -16.42 14.66
CA GLY A 26 0.58 -16.97 13.59
C GLY A 26 1.03 -16.63 12.18
N ALA A 27 2.04 -17.36 11.68
CA ALA A 27 2.00 -17.76 10.27
C ALA A 27 0.82 -18.71 10.11
N ALA A 28 -0.38 -18.14 9.94
CA ALA A 28 -1.45 -18.84 9.27
C ALA A 28 -0.96 -19.06 7.84
N GLU A 29 -0.65 -20.32 7.53
CA GLU A 29 -0.76 -20.87 6.19
C GLU A 29 -2.18 -20.56 5.66
N GLN A 30 -2.35 -19.37 5.08
CA GLN A 30 -3.42 -19.12 4.14
C GLN A 30 -2.93 -19.64 2.80
N ALA A 31 -3.33 -20.89 2.58
CA ALA A 31 -3.36 -21.58 1.32
C ALA A 31 -3.75 -20.64 0.15
N ALA A 32 -2.97 -20.74 -0.92
CA ALA A 32 -3.43 -20.67 -2.31
C ALA A 32 -4.61 -19.71 -2.58
N GLY A 33 -4.31 -18.41 -2.66
CA GLY A 33 -5.24 -17.40 -3.17
C GLY A 33 -4.64 -16.00 -3.27
N GLY A 34 -3.30 -15.90 -3.27
CA GLY A 34 -2.62 -14.61 -3.42
C GLY A 34 -2.96 -14.02 -4.78
N VAL A 35 -3.59 -12.84 -4.78
CA VAL A 35 -3.85 -12.06 -5.99
C VAL A 35 -2.55 -12.02 -6.80
N ASN A 36 -2.56 -12.62 -7.99
CA ASN A 36 -1.37 -12.73 -8.80
C ASN A 36 -0.94 -11.32 -9.22
N PHE A 37 0.24 -10.92 -8.80
CA PHE A 37 0.77 -9.58 -9.09
C PHE A 37 0.78 -9.28 -10.60
N ALA A 38 0.96 -10.30 -11.45
CA ALA A 38 0.88 -10.14 -12.89
C ALA A 38 -0.52 -9.71 -13.35
N ASP A 39 -1.57 -10.20 -12.71
CA ASP A 39 -2.96 -9.82 -13.01
C ASP A 39 -3.25 -8.39 -12.56
N VAL A 40 -2.78 -8.00 -11.37
CA VAL A 40 -2.88 -6.62 -10.87
C VAL A 40 -2.14 -5.64 -11.78
N LEU A 41 -0.95 -6.02 -12.27
CA LEU A 41 -0.19 -5.20 -13.20
C LEU A 41 -0.90 -5.08 -14.56
N ASN A 42 -1.52 -6.16 -15.04
CA ASN A 42 -2.26 -6.15 -16.29
C ASN A 42 -3.49 -5.25 -16.20
N ASP A 43 -4.20 -5.31 -15.08
CA ASP A 43 -5.38 -4.47 -14.85
C ASP A 43 -4.98 -2.99 -14.68
N ALA A 44 -3.89 -2.70 -13.97
CA ALA A 44 -3.34 -1.35 -13.90
C ALA A 44 -2.97 -0.79 -15.28
N LEU A 45 -2.43 -1.61 -16.20
CA LEU A 45 -2.13 -1.20 -17.58
C LEU A 45 -3.40 -0.90 -18.38
N LYS A 46 -4.46 -1.69 -18.21
CA LYS A 46 -5.76 -1.44 -18.84
C LYS A 46 -6.39 -0.16 -18.32
N ASP A 47 -6.32 0.09 -17.02
CA ASP A 47 -6.86 1.30 -16.39
C ASP A 47 -6.17 2.56 -16.93
N VAL A 48 -4.84 2.52 -17.10
CA VAL A 48 -4.09 3.63 -17.71
C VAL A 48 -4.51 3.86 -19.17
N SER A 49 -4.71 2.78 -19.94
CA SER A 49 -5.19 2.89 -21.31
C SER A 49 -6.60 3.51 -21.40
N ALA A 50 -7.49 3.11 -20.49
CA ALA A 50 -8.84 3.65 -20.41
C ALA A 50 -8.82 5.14 -20.06
N ALA A 51 -8.06 5.51 -19.02
CA ALA A 51 -7.88 6.91 -18.60
C ALA A 51 -7.28 7.78 -19.72
N GLN A 52 -6.34 7.25 -20.52
CA GLN A 52 -5.81 7.95 -21.69
C GLN A 52 -6.88 8.20 -22.76
N SER A 53 -7.74 7.22 -23.01
CA SER A 53 -8.81 7.35 -24.00
C SER A 53 -9.84 8.38 -23.56
N GLU A 54 -10.22 8.35 -22.29
CA GLU A 54 -11.14 9.30 -21.67
C GLU A 54 -10.57 10.73 -21.69
N ALA A 55 -9.29 10.90 -21.37
CA ALA A 55 -8.62 12.19 -21.44
C ALA A 55 -8.59 12.77 -22.86
N ARG A 56 -8.44 11.94 -23.89
CA ARG A 56 -8.53 12.39 -25.28
C ARG A 56 -9.93 12.85 -25.65
N GLN A 57 -10.96 12.14 -25.18
CA GLN A 57 -12.36 12.54 -25.38
C GLN A 57 -12.63 13.89 -24.70
N MET A 58 -12.26 14.03 -23.43
CA MET A 58 -12.40 15.28 -22.69
C MET A 58 -11.62 16.44 -23.33
N ALA A 59 -10.44 16.19 -23.90
CA ALA A 59 -9.67 17.23 -24.60
C ALA A 59 -10.37 17.69 -25.90
N GLN A 60 -11.04 16.77 -26.60
CA GLN A 60 -11.87 17.12 -27.76
C GLN A 60 -13.09 17.95 -27.33
N ASP A 61 -13.76 17.53 -26.24
CA ASP A 61 -14.93 18.23 -25.70
C ASP A 61 -14.56 19.60 -25.11
N PHE A 62 -13.39 19.72 -24.47
CA PHE A 62 -12.88 21.00 -23.94
C PHE A 62 -12.47 21.97 -25.04
N SER A 63 -11.91 21.46 -26.14
CA SER A 63 -11.65 22.26 -27.35
C SER A 63 -12.95 22.79 -27.98
N ALA A 64 -14.11 22.25 -27.59
CA ALA A 64 -15.43 22.77 -27.92
C ALA A 64 -15.92 23.91 -26.98
N GLY A 65 -15.14 24.30 -25.96
CA GLY A 65 -15.29 25.58 -25.25
C GLY A 65 -16.07 25.56 -23.93
N ASP A 66 -15.75 24.65 -23.00
CA ASP A 66 -16.48 24.50 -21.72
C ASP A 66 -16.13 25.59 -20.67
N PRO A 67 -17.12 26.36 -20.16
CA PRO A 67 -16.94 27.49 -19.23
C PRO A 67 -16.84 27.14 -17.72
N ASN A 68 -16.78 25.87 -17.31
CA ASN A 68 -16.96 25.47 -15.89
C ASN A 68 -15.70 25.48 -14.98
N VAL A 69 -14.57 26.07 -15.39
CA VAL A 69 -13.31 25.97 -14.62
C VAL A 69 -13.06 27.21 -13.75
N ASN A 70 -13.15 27.03 -12.43
CA ASN A 70 -12.87 28.06 -11.44
C ASN A 70 -11.38 28.05 -11.05
N LEU A 71 -10.69 29.20 -11.10
CA LEU A 71 -9.24 29.31 -10.89
C LEU A 71 -8.78 28.75 -9.53
N GLN A 72 -9.63 28.89 -8.51
CA GLN A 72 -9.41 28.35 -7.17
C GLN A 72 -9.29 26.83 -7.18
N ASP A 73 -10.15 26.14 -7.93
CA ASP A 73 -10.12 24.68 -8.03
C ASP A 73 -8.86 24.21 -8.77
N VAL A 74 -8.39 24.97 -9.77
CA VAL A 74 -7.13 24.67 -10.47
C VAL A 74 -5.94 24.73 -9.51
N MET A 75 -5.86 25.74 -8.65
CA MET A 75 -4.76 25.87 -7.69
C MET A 75 -4.77 24.76 -6.63
N VAL A 76 -5.95 24.42 -6.11
CA VAL A 76 -6.09 23.33 -5.12
C VAL A 76 -5.72 21.98 -5.75
N ASN A 77 -6.17 21.73 -6.98
CA ASN A 77 -5.83 20.51 -7.71
C ASN A 77 -4.32 20.43 -8.02
N LEU A 78 -3.67 21.54 -8.36
CA LEU A 78 -2.23 21.58 -8.58
C LEU A 78 -1.44 21.22 -7.32
N GLN A 79 -1.84 21.77 -6.17
CA GLN A 79 -1.20 21.46 -4.88
C GLN A 79 -1.42 20.00 -4.48
N LYS A 80 -2.64 19.49 -4.65
CA LYS A 80 -2.97 18.09 -4.40
C LYS A 80 -2.15 17.15 -5.29
N ALA A 81 -2.04 17.46 -6.58
CA ALA A 81 -1.23 16.69 -7.52
C ALA A 81 0.26 16.65 -7.12
N SER A 82 0.82 17.79 -6.71
CA SER A 82 2.20 17.86 -6.22
C SER A 82 2.43 16.97 -4.99
N LEU A 83 1.52 17.04 -4.01
CA LEU A 83 1.59 16.21 -2.81
C LEU A 83 1.45 14.72 -3.12
N SER A 84 0.49 14.35 -3.97
CA SER A 84 0.29 12.96 -4.41
C SER A 84 1.49 12.42 -5.20
N PHE A 85 2.15 13.26 -6.00
CA PHE A 85 3.38 12.87 -6.69
C PHE A 85 4.52 12.57 -5.70
N GLN A 86 4.70 13.41 -4.69
CA GLN A 86 5.69 13.16 -3.64
C GLN A 86 5.42 11.84 -2.90
N GLN A 87 4.16 11.55 -2.61
CA GLN A 87 3.75 10.28 -2.00
C GLN A 87 4.04 9.09 -2.93
N MET A 88 3.75 9.20 -4.23
CA MET A 88 4.07 8.15 -5.20
C MET A 88 5.57 7.83 -5.27
N VAL A 89 6.44 8.85 -5.19
CA VAL A 89 7.89 8.62 -5.17
C VAL A 89 8.30 7.80 -3.95
N GLN A 90 7.70 8.06 -2.79
CA GLN A 90 7.97 7.28 -1.59
C GLN A 90 7.48 5.84 -1.72
N VAL A 91 6.29 5.63 -2.26
CA VAL A 91 5.74 4.29 -2.51
C VAL A 91 6.60 3.53 -3.51
N ARG A 92 7.02 4.17 -4.61
CA ARG A 92 7.96 3.58 -5.59
C ARG A 92 9.24 3.12 -4.92
N ASN A 93 9.85 3.97 -4.09
CA ASN A 93 11.09 3.62 -3.39
C ASN A 93 10.88 2.42 -2.46
N ARG A 94 9.75 2.38 -1.72
CA ARG A 94 9.39 1.27 -0.84
C ARG A 94 9.21 -0.05 -1.60
N LEU A 95 8.60 0.00 -2.78
CA LEU A 95 8.40 -1.17 -3.64
C LEU A 95 9.72 -1.69 -4.23
N VAL A 96 10.64 -0.80 -4.62
CA VAL A 96 11.97 -1.19 -5.09
C VAL A 96 12.76 -1.88 -3.97
N THR A 97 12.72 -1.32 -2.76
CA THR A 97 13.36 -1.94 -1.59
C THR A 97 12.74 -3.30 -1.28
N ALA A 98 11.41 -3.42 -1.24
CA ALA A 98 10.73 -4.68 -0.99
C ALA A 98 11.07 -5.76 -2.02
N TYR A 99 11.22 -5.38 -3.30
CA TYR A 99 11.69 -6.30 -4.34
C TYR A 99 13.14 -6.74 -4.12
N GLN A 100 14.03 -5.81 -3.79
CA GLN A 100 15.42 -6.12 -3.44
C GLN A 100 15.53 -7.02 -2.20
N ASP A 101 14.70 -6.79 -1.19
CA ASP A 101 14.68 -7.59 0.05
C ASP A 101 14.23 -9.03 -0.21
N ILE A 102 13.21 -9.23 -1.07
CA ILE A 102 12.78 -10.57 -1.50
C ILE A 102 13.89 -11.27 -2.30
N MET A 103 14.61 -10.55 -3.15
CA MET A 103 15.67 -11.11 -3.99
C MET A 103 16.94 -11.46 -3.20
N ASN A 104 17.24 -10.71 -2.14
CA ASN A 104 18.37 -10.94 -1.25
C ASN A 104 18.06 -11.85 -0.07
N MET A 105 16.81 -12.32 0.08
CA MET A 105 16.50 -13.32 1.08
C MET A 105 17.27 -14.61 0.75
N PRO A 106 18.18 -15.06 1.63
CA PRO A 106 18.82 -16.36 1.45
C PRO A 106 17.73 -17.43 1.58
N VAL A 107 17.66 -18.32 0.58
CA VAL A 107 16.93 -19.59 0.71
C VAL A 107 17.59 -20.50 1.73
#